data_AF-A0A2V7RZB3-F1
#
_entry.id   AF-A0A2V7RZB3-F1
#
_cell.length_a   1.000
_cell.length_b   1.000
_cell.length_c   1.000
_cell.angle_alpha   90.00
_cell.angle_beta   90.00
_cell.angle_gamma   90.00
#
_symmetry.space_group_name_H-M   'P 1'
#
loop_
_entity.id
_entity.type
_entity.pdbx_description
1 polymer ?
#
loop_
_entity_poly.entity_id
_entity_poly.type
_entity_poly.pdbx_seq_one_letter_code
_entity_poly.pdbx_strand_id
1 'polypeptide(L)'
;MNRFVSVVAVAAVAAALAACDRGATSPKGAIDATYDLKSINGAALPYTRTLGTATLRVTNDVLLLRRDGTYEDSTTYAIPSGNSTQISTSIERGKYTISSGTIAFNDRTSGGRYSGLIQGTTLTQSVNGLTPVYEQR
;
A
#
# COMPACT_ATOMS: atom_id res chain seq x y z
N MET A 1 -51.39 -19.21 63.29
CA MET A 1 -50.25 -19.76 62.53
C MET A 1 -50.52 -19.52 61.05
N ASN A 2 -49.84 -18.54 60.45
CA ASN A 2 -49.98 -18.11 59.06
C ASN A 2 -49.50 -19.24 58.12
N ARG A 3 -50.32 -19.78 57.20
CA ARG A 3 -50.70 -19.28 55.85
C ARG A 3 -49.55 -19.29 54.81
N PHE A 4 -49.58 -20.34 53.98
CA PHE A 4 -49.32 -20.42 52.51
C PHE A 4 -47.89 -20.26 51.92
N VAL A 5 -47.37 -21.40 51.43
CA VAL A 5 -46.82 -21.72 50.07
C VAL A 5 -46.28 -20.56 49.22
N SER A 6 -45.05 -20.69 48.66
CA SER A 6 -44.75 -20.43 47.23
C SER A 6 -43.32 -20.83 46.83
N VAL A 7 -43.26 -21.74 45.85
CA VAL A 7 -42.12 -22.06 44.97
C VAL A 7 -42.08 -21.00 43.86
N VAL A 8 -40.96 -20.33 43.60
CA VAL A 8 -40.68 -19.74 42.26
C VAL A 8 -39.17 -19.69 42.01
N ALA A 9 -38.76 -20.37 40.94
CA ALA A 9 -37.44 -20.29 40.31
C ALA A 9 -37.25 -18.93 39.62
N VAL A 10 -36.06 -18.33 39.74
CA VAL A 10 -35.66 -17.10 39.03
C VAL A 10 -34.59 -17.52 38.01
N ALA A 11 -34.99 -17.79 36.77
CA ALA A 11 -35.13 -16.87 35.63
C ALA A 11 -33.78 -16.54 34.96
N ALA A 12 -33.69 -16.97 33.70
CA ALA A 12 -32.54 -16.93 32.83
C ALA A 12 -32.05 -15.50 32.53
N VAL A 13 -30.75 -15.29 32.67
CA VAL A 13 -30.08 -14.08 32.17
C VAL A 13 -29.69 -14.33 30.71
N ALA A 14 -30.61 -14.01 29.81
CA ALA A 14 -30.32 -13.81 28.40
C ALA A 14 -30.06 -12.32 28.17
N ALA A 15 -28.81 -11.95 27.90
CA ALA A 15 -28.39 -10.81 27.07
C ALA A 15 -26.90 -10.51 27.29
N ALA A 16 -26.04 -11.16 26.51
CA ALA A 16 -24.72 -10.61 26.23
C ALA A 16 -24.31 -11.05 24.82
N LEU A 17 -23.67 -10.12 24.10
CA LEU A 17 -23.04 -10.26 22.78
C LEU A 17 -23.88 -9.84 21.57
N ALA A 18 -24.35 -8.59 21.60
CA ALA A 18 -24.45 -7.78 20.38
C ALA A 18 -23.49 -6.58 20.50
N ALA A 19 -22.20 -6.86 20.51
CA ALA A 19 -21.14 -5.85 20.37
C ALA A 19 -19.97 -6.46 19.58
N CYS A 20 -20.26 -6.94 18.38
CA CYS A 20 -19.25 -7.15 17.36
C CYS A 20 -19.53 -6.15 16.24
N ASP A 21 -19.44 -4.87 16.57
CA ASP A 21 -19.05 -3.91 15.55
C ASP A 21 -17.53 -4.08 15.38
N ARG A 22 -17.13 -5.09 14.61
CA ARG A 22 -15.74 -5.24 14.15
C ARG A 22 -15.51 -4.15 13.10
N GLY A 23 -15.52 -2.90 13.54
CA GLY A 23 -15.13 -1.76 12.72
C GLY A 23 -13.77 -2.06 12.12
N ALA A 24 -13.66 -2.00 10.79
CA ALA A 24 -12.44 -2.32 10.08
C ALA A 24 -11.27 -1.52 10.69
N THR A 25 -10.21 -2.22 11.11
CA THR A 25 -8.98 -1.61 11.66
C THR A 25 -8.10 -0.99 10.57
N SER A 26 -8.62 -0.87 9.35
CA SER A 26 -7.95 -0.23 8.23
C SER A 26 -7.63 1.23 8.53
N PRO A 27 -6.44 1.72 8.14
CA PRO A 27 -6.18 3.16 8.17
C PRO A 27 -7.24 3.92 7.40
N LYS A 28 -7.62 5.09 7.91
CA LYS A 28 -8.56 5.98 7.23
C LYS A 28 -8.06 6.25 5.79
N GLY A 29 -8.95 6.06 4.82
CA GLY A 29 -8.64 6.30 3.40
C GLY A 29 -7.86 5.17 2.72
N ALA A 30 -7.60 4.03 3.37
CA ALA A 30 -6.97 2.89 2.72
C ALA A 30 -7.82 2.38 1.54
N ILE A 31 -7.14 2.01 0.45
CA ILE A 31 -7.75 1.55 -0.80
C ILE A 31 -7.22 0.15 -1.17
N ASP A 32 -7.93 -0.50 -2.08
CA ASP A 32 -7.43 -1.69 -2.78
C ASP A 32 -7.20 -1.27 -4.23
N ALA A 33 -5.93 -1.15 -4.64
CA ALA A 33 -5.58 -0.63 -5.95
C ALA A 33 -4.24 -1.16 -6.43
N THR A 34 -4.16 -1.44 -7.74
CA THR A 34 -2.92 -1.76 -8.43
C THR A 34 -2.62 -0.67 -9.43
N TYR A 35 -1.38 -0.21 -9.44
CA TYR A 35 -0.89 0.91 -10.24
C TYR A 35 0.28 0.44 -11.11
N ASP A 36 0.23 0.75 -12.40
CA ASP A 36 1.34 0.51 -13.33
C ASP A 36 2.09 1.82 -13.59
N LEU A 37 3.42 1.80 -13.45
CA LEU A 37 4.25 2.97 -13.73
C LEU A 37 4.20 3.32 -15.22
N LYS A 38 3.97 4.60 -15.53
CA LYS A 38 3.91 5.12 -16.91
C LYS A 38 5.11 5.97 -17.26
N SER A 39 5.56 6.80 -16.33
CA SER A 39 6.71 7.69 -16.56
C SER A 39 7.48 8.00 -15.29
N ILE A 40 8.73 8.41 -15.46
CA ILE A 40 9.55 8.99 -14.40
C ILE A 40 10.06 10.33 -14.91
N ASN A 41 9.86 11.41 -14.13
CA ASN A 41 10.24 12.77 -14.50
C ASN A 41 9.66 13.21 -15.86
N GLY A 42 8.45 12.76 -16.19
CA GLY A 42 7.77 13.03 -17.46
C GLY A 42 8.27 12.21 -18.67
N ALA A 43 9.31 11.40 -18.53
CA ALA A 43 9.78 10.50 -19.58
C ALA A 43 9.10 9.12 -19.46
N ALA A 44 8.53 8.63 -20.57
CA ALA A 44 7.91 7.32 -20.61
C ALA A 44 8.91 6.19 -20.31
N LEU A 45 8.40 5.06 -19.82
CA LEU A 45 9.22 3.86 -19.70
C LEU A 45 9.62 3.36 -21.10
N PRO A 46 10.84 2.81 -21.24
CA PRO A 46 11.82 2.56 -20.17
C PRO A 46 12.67 3.78 -19.82
N TYR A 47 12.94 3.97 -18.52
CA TYR A 47 13.67 5.11 -17.98
C TYR A 47 15.09 4.73 -17.57
N THR A 48 16.09 5.45 -18.08
CA THR A 48 17.50 5.20 -17.78
C THR A 48 17.99 6.11 -16.65
N ARG A 49 18.68 5.52 -15.67
CA ARG A 49 19.33 6.23 -14.56
C ARG A 49 20.76 5.72 -14.41
N THR A 50 21.71 6.64 -14.29
CA THR A 50 23.09 6.32 -13.96
C THR A 50 23.32 6.52 -12.46
N LEU A 51 23.88 5.51 -11.80
CA LEU A 51 24.20 5.49 -10.38
C LEU A 51 25.69 5.15 -10.24
N GLY A 52 26.53 6.16 -10.00
CA GLY A 52 27.98 5.98 -10.08
C GLY A 52 28.41 5.56 -11.48
N THR A 53 29.05 4.41 -11.61
CA THR A 53 29.45 3.81 -12.90
C THR A 53 28.41 2.85 -13.49
N ALA A 54 27.36 2.52 -12.74
CA ALA A 54 26.32 1.59 -13.19
C ALA A 54 25.21 2.34 -13.93
N THR A 55 24.72 1.75 -15.03
CA THR A 55 23.51 2.23 -15.72
C THR A 55 22.38 1.23 -15.51
N LEU A 56 21.28 1.75 -14.99
CA LEU A 56 20.04 1.05 -14.67
C LEU A 56 18.98 1.52 -15.65
N ARG A 57 18.20 0.60 -16.24
CA ARG A 57 17.04 0.93 -17.07
C ARG A 57 15.78 0.34 -16.45
N VAL A 58 14.97 1.18 -15.83
CA VAL A 58 13.66 0.78 -15.30
C VAL A 58 12.74 0.49 -16.49
N THR A 59 12.24 -0.73 -16.56
CA THR A 59 11.42 -1.21 -17.69
C THR A 59 9.96 -1.41 -17.32
N ASN A 60 9.68 -1.70 -16.05
CA ASN A 60 8.34 -1.92 -15.53
C ASN A 60 8.33 -1.67 -14.03
N ASP A 61 7.22 -1.23 -13.48
CA ASP A 61 7.02 -1.12 -12.05
C ASP A 61 5.52 -1.22 -11.73
N VAL A 62 5.18 -2.03 -10.73
CA VAL A 62 3.81 -2.28 -10.27
C VAL A 62 3.73 -2.02 -8.77
N LEU A 63 2.86 -1.08 -8.39
CA LEU A 63 2.55 -0.76 -7.01
C LEU A 63 1.18 -1.32 -6.62
N LEU A 64 1.15 -2.17 -5.60
CA LEU A 64 -0.06 -2.74 -5.02
C LEU A 64 -0.33 -2.14 -3.65
N LEU A 65 -1.47 -1.46 -3.50
CA LEU A 65 -2.00 -0.94 -2.24
C LEU A 65 -3.11 -1.84 -1.72
N ARG A 66 -3.03 -2.27 -0.46
CA ARG A 66 -4.03 -3.13 0.18
C ARG A 66 -4.84 -2.37 1.23
N ARG A 67 -6.09 -2.76 1.47
CA ARG A 67 -6.99 -2.12 2.45
C ARG A 67 -6.51 -2.16 3.89
N ASP A 68 -5.57 -3.03 4.23
CA ASP A 68 -4.97 -3.10 5.57
C ASP A 68 -3.85 -2.04 5.78
N GLY A 69 -3.65 -1.15 4.80
CA GLY A 69 -2.63 -0.12 4.83
C GLY A 69 -1.22 -0.62 4.54
N THR A 70 -1.07 -1.83 3.98
CA THR A 70 0.21 -2.32 3.45
C THR A 70 0.34 -2.06 1.96
N TYR A 71 1.57 -1.91 1.49
CA TYR A 71 1.86 -1.91 0.06
C TYR A 71 3.00 -2.86 -0.29
N GLU A 72 3.04 -3.25 -1.55
CA GLU A 72 4.19 -3.87 -2.21
C GLU A 72 4.45 -3.13 -3.53
N ASP A 73 5.69 -2.75 -3.78
CA ASP A 73 6.14 -2.09 -5.01
C ASP A 73 7.21 -3.00 -5.66
N SER A 74 6.99 -3.36 -6.93
CA SER A 74 7.81 -4.31 -7.68
C SER A 74 8.38 -3.66 -8.92
N THR A 75 9.63 -3.18 -8.83
CA THR A 75 10.34 -2.54 -9.93
C THR A 75 11.22 -3.54 -10.68
N THR A 76 10.97 -3.71 -11.97
CA THR A 76 11.82 -4.50 -12.88
C THR A 76 12.73 -3.58 -13.69
N TYR A 77 14.01 -3.94 -13.75
CA TYR A 77 15.02 -3.18 -14.45
C TYR A 77 16.03 -4.04 -15.19
N ALA A 78 16.62 -3.44 -16.21
CA ALA A 78 17.68 -4.00 -17.03
C ALA A 78 19.02 -3.31 -16.71
N ILE A 79 20.07 -4.11 -16.53
CA ILE A 79 21.46 -3.65 -16.31
C ILE A 79 22.32 -4.18 -17.46
N PRO A 80 22.97 -3.31 -18.26
CA PRO A 80 23.97 -3.75 -19.22
C PRO A 80 25.16 -4.43 -18.50
N SER A 81 25.56 -5.60 -18.99
CA SER A 81 26.69 -6.37 -18.46
C SER A 81 27.51 -6.93 -19.61
N GLY A 82 28.57 -6.21 -19.99
CA GLY A 82 29.35 -6.50 -21.19
C GLY A 82 28.48 -6.50 -22.45
N ASN A 83 28.45 -7.64 -23.15
CA ASN A 83 27.67 -7.84 -24.38
C ASN A 83 26.25 -8.36 -24.11
N SER A 84 25.81 -8.40 -22.85
CA SER A 84 24.49 -8.91 -22.45
C SER A 84 23.72 -7.90 -21.61
N THR A 85 22.45 -8.21 -21.35
CA THR A 85 21.58 -7.45 -20.44
C THR A 85 21.07 -8.38 -19.36
N GLN A 86 21.35 -8.06 -18.11
CA GLN A 86 20.76 -8.71 -16.96
C GLN A 86 19.42 -8.06 -16.63
N ILE A 87 18.37 -8.86 -16.45
CA ILE A 87 17.07 -8.40 -15.96
C ILE A 87 16.97 -8.75 -14.48
N SER A 88 16.47 -7.84 -13.65
CA SER A 88 16.30 -8.05 -12.23
C SER A 88 15.06 -7.31 -11.72
N THR A 89 14.48 -7.82 -10.65
CA THR A 89 13.31 -7.24 -10.00
C THR A 89 13.63 -6.98 -8.53
N SER A 90 13.33 -5.76 -8.07
CA SER A 90 13.38 -5.38 -6.67
C SER A 90 11.96 -5.30 -6.12
N ILE A 91 11.77 -5.72 -4.86
CA ILE A 91 10.47 -5.63 -4.19
C ILE A 91 10.61 -4.82 -2.90
N GLU A 92 9.92 -3.70 -2.84
CA GLU A 92 9.76 -2.86 -1.66
C GLU A 92 8.44 -3.19 -0.96
N ARG A 93 8.42 -3.18 0.38
CA ARG A 93 7.22 -3.42 1.18
C ARG A 93 7.15 -2.44 2.33
N GLY A 94 5.95 -2.00 2.65
CA GLY A 94 5.78 -1.08 3.77
C GLY A 94 4.34 -0.82 4.16
N LYS A 95 4.17 0.32 4.84
CA LYS A 95 2.85 0.84 5.22
C LYS A 95 2.55 2.13 4.47
N TYR A 96 1.28 2.38 4.23
CA TYR A 96 0.83 3.66 3.67
C TYR A 96 -0.38 4.21 4.41
N THR A 97 -0.57 5.52 4.31
CA THR A 97 -1.79 6.23 4.74
C THR A 97 -2.25 7.19 3.66
N ILE A 98 -3.56 7.44 3.57
CA ILE A 98 -4.13 8.40 2.62
C ILE A 98 -4.94 9.44 3.39
N SER A 99 -4.68 10.71 3.12
CA SER A 99 -5.45 11.83 3.66
C SER A 99 -5.59 12.92 2.61
N SER A 100 -6.84 13.27 2.29
CA SER A 100 -7.16 14.35 1.33
C SER A 100 -6.41 14.22 -0.01
N GLY A 101 -6.37 13.00 -0.57
CA GLY A 101 -5.68 12.70 -1.83
C GLY A 101 -4.15 12.60 -1.73
N THR A 102 -3.54 12.98 -0.61
CA THR A 102 -2.12 12.75 -0.36
C THR A 102 -1.92 11.35 0.20
N ILE A 103 -1.04 10.57 -0.42
CA ILE A 103 -0.58 9.28 0.09
C ILE A 103 0.82 9.41 0.67
N ALA A 104 1.04 8.86 1.86
CA ALA A 104 2.35 8.81 2.50
C ALA A 104 2.77 7.34 2.66
N PHE A 105 4.00 7.04 2.25
CA PHE A 105 4.60 5.72 2.33
C PHE A 105 5.67 5.68 3.41
N ASN A 106 5.70 4.56 4.13
CA ASN A 106 6.77 4.19 5.03
C ASN A 106 7.35 2.86 4.57
N ASP A 107 8.46 2.94 3.86
CA ASP A 107 9.23 1.79 3.42
C ASP A 107 9.84 1.06 4.63
N ARG A 108 9.62 -0.25 4.68
CA ARG A 108 10.15 -1.15 5.71
C ARG A 108 11.19 -2.14 5.16
N THR A 109 11.43 -2.15 3.85
CA THR A 109 12.49 -2.94 3.20
C THR A 109 13.84 -2.25 3.35
N SER A 110 13.98 -1.01 2.86
CA SER A 110 15.24 -0.24 2.95
C SER A 110 15.22 0.84 4.02
N GLY A 111 14.01 1.17 4.49
CA GLY A 111 13.79 2.25 5.44
C GLY A 111 13.66 3.57 4.70
N GLY A 112 12.62 4.33 5.01
CA GLY A 112 12.43 5.62 4.36
C GLY A 112 11.00 6.11 4.48
N ARG A 113 10.80 7.32 3.96
CA ARG A 113 9.49 7.93 3.78
C ARG A 113 9.46 8.70 2.48
N TYR A 114 8.39 8.53 1.74
CA TYR A 114 8.09 9.32 0.55
C TYR A 114 6.58 9.49 0.44
N SER A 115 6.13 10.31 -0.49
CA SER A 115 4.71 10.64 -0.62
C SER A 115 4.32 10.82 -2.07
N GLY A 116 3.02 10.85 -2.31
CA GLY A 116 2.46 11.19 -3.61
C GLY A 116 1.09 11.83 -3.50
N LEU A 117 0.58 12.23 -4.65
CA LEU A 117 -0.76 12.77 -4.84
C LEU A 117 -1.56 11.82 -5.73
N ILE A 118 -2.74 11.47 -5.26
CA ILE A 118 -3.75 10.72 -6.02
C ILE A 118 -4.74 11.72 -6.59
N GLN A 119 -4.87 11.74 -7.92
CA GLN A 119 -5.82 12.56 -8.66
C GLN A 119 -6.54 11.66 -9.67
N GLY A 120 -7.79 11.27 -9.35
CA GLY A 120 -8.50 10.26 -10.15
C GLY A 120 -7.77 8.92 -10.10
N THR A 121 -7.40 8.38 -11.27
CA THR A 121 -6.65 7.13 -11.42
C THR A 121 -5.14 7.32 -11.41
N THR A 122 -4.66 8.56 -11.40
CA THR A 122 -3.23 8.89 -11.46
C THR A 122 -2.65 9.02 -10.06
N LEU A 123 -1.53 8.36 -9.81
CA LEU A 123 -0.68 8.56 -8.63
C LEU A 123 0.64 9.19 -9.08
N THR A 124 0.92 10.40 -8.60
CA THR A 124 2.22 11.08 -8.80
C THR A 124 3.01 11.06 -7.51
N GLN A 125 4.15 10.37 -7.49
CA GLN A 125 5.01 10.28 -6.31
C GLN A 125 6.16 11.31 -6.37
N SER A 126 6.71 11.63 -5.20
CA SER A 126 7.98 12.34 -5.04
C SER A 126 8.89 11.51 -4.15
N VAL A 127 9.88 10.86 -4.75
CA VAL A 127 10.77 9.91 -4.08
C VAL A 127 12.21 10.09 -4.57
N ASN A 128 13.14 10.33 -3.64
CA ASN A 128 14.57 10.44 -3.93
C ASN A 128 14.94 11.38 -5.10
N GLY A 129 14.23 12.50 -5.23
CA GLY A 129 14.42 13.49 -6.31
C GLY A 129 13.84 13.08 -7.67
N LEU A 130 13.08 11.99 -7.73
CA LEU A 130 12.35 11.54 -8.91
C LEU A 130 10.85 11.76 -8.73
N THR A 131 10.17 11.91 -9.86
CA THR A 131 8.71 12.02 -9.96
C THR A 131 8.14 10.86 -10.79
N PRO A 132 7.96 9.66 -10.21
CA PRO A 132 7.23 8.58 -10.83
C PRO A 132 5.74 8.92 -10.97
N VAL A 133 5.15 8.60 -12.12
CA VAL A 133 3.71 8.72 -12.39
C VAL A 133 3.16 7.36 -12.75
N TYR A 134 2.20 6.91 -11.95
CA TYR A 134 1.51 5.65 -12.13
C TYR A 134 0.04 5.87 -12.51
N GLU A 135 -0.53 4.90 -13.21
CA GLU A 135 -1.96 4.82 -13.49
C GLU A 135 -2.55 3.56 -12.89
N GLN A 136 -3.74 3.70 -12.30
CA GLN A 136 -4.51 2.58 -11.79
C GLN A 136 -4.93 1.66 -12.96
N ARG A 137 -4.79 0.35 -12.75
CA ARG A 137 -5.28 -0.70 -13.65
C ARG A 137 -6.81 -0.80 -13.63
#